data_AF-A0A9X3XLY5-F1
#
_entry.id   AF-A0A9X3XLY5-F1
#
_cell.length_a   1.000
_cell.length_b   1.000
_cell.length_c   1.000
_cell.angle_alpha   90.00
_cell.angle_beta   90.00
_cell.angle_gamma   90.00
#
_symmetry.space_group_name_H-M   'P 1'
#
loop_
_entity.id
_entity.type
_entity.pdbx_description
1 polymer ?
#
loop_
_entity_poly.entity_id
_entity_poly.type
_entity_poly.pdbx_seq_one_letter_code
_entity_poly.pdbx_strand_id
1 'polypeptide(L)' 'MREELIKTLLNEYKETEKALELGMDLLSEKDYAKGKLDLVKVIIGDLEKLSKEA' A
#
# COMPACT_ATOMS: atom_id res chain seq x y z
N MET A 1 -9.77 5.87 -18.45
CA MET A 1 -10.14 4.69 -17.63
C MET A 1 -8.93 4.04 -16.94
N ARG A 2 -7.86 3.64 -17.65
CA ARG A 2 -6.69 3.00 -17.02
C ARG A 2 -5.97 3.92 -16.01
N GLU A 3 -5.64 5.15 -16.40
CA GLU A 3 -4.98 6.12 -15.52
C GLU A 3 -5.80 6.45 -14.26
N GLU A 4 -7.09 6.69 -14.44
CA GLU A 4 -8.01 7.00 -13.34
C GLU A 4 -8.12 5.83 -12.36
N LEU A 5 -8.19 4.59 -12.87
CA LEU A 5 -8.13 3.39 -12.05
C LEU A 5 -6.82 3.29 -11.26
N ILE A 6 -5.67 3.50 -11.91
CA ILE A 6 -4.35 3.47 -11.24
C ILE A 6 -4.28 4.53 -10.14
N LYS A 7 -4.79 5.74 -10.40
CA LYS A 7 -4.83 6.82 -9.42
C LYS A 7 -5.72 6.47 -8.21
N THR A 8 -6.89 5.90 -8.45
CA THR A 8 -7.79 5.44 -7.38
C THR A 8 -7.12 4.38 -6.52
N LEU A 9 -6.55 3.35 -7.14
CA LEU A 9 -5.84 2.28 -6.43
C LEU A 9 -4.65 2.81 -5.63
N LEU A 10 -3.85 3.73 -6.21
CA LEU A 10 -2.75 4.36 -5.49
C LEU A 10 -3.20 5.07 -4.21
N ASN A 11 -4.33 5.78 -4.28
CA ASN A 11 -4.87 6.45 -3.09
C ASN A 11 -5.34 5.44 -2.04
N GLU A 12 -6.09 4.41 -2.44
CA GLU A 12 -6.59 3.36 -1.53
C GLU A 12 -5.45 2.61 -0.81
N TYR A 13 -4.40 2.24 -1.55
CA TYR A 13 -3.26 1.55 -0.94
C TYR A 13 -2.41 2.46 -0.05
N LYS A 14 -2.27 3.75 -0.37
CA LYS A 14 -1.61 4.73 0.51
C LYS A 14 -2.40 4.99 1.79
N GLU A 15 -3.72 4.97 1.74
CA GLU A 15 -4.56 5.01 2.94
C GLU A 15 -4.43 3.73 3.77
N THR A 16 -4.39 2.58 3.10
CA THR A 16 -4.18 1.27 3.74
C THR A 16 -2.84 1.20 4.45
N GLU A 17 -1.76 1.68 3.84
CA GLU A 17 -0.42 1.78 4.44
C GLU A 17 -0.46 2.57 5.74
N LYS A 18 -1.05 3.78 5.72
CA LYS A 18 -1.19 4.62 6.93
C LYS A 18 -1.99 3.92 8.02
N ALA A 19 -3.08 3.26 7.67
CA ALA A 19 -3.91 2.54 8.65
C ALA A 19 -3.15 1.39 9.31
N LEU A 20 -2.36 0.63 8.54
CA LEU A 20 -1.52 -0.44 9.07
C LEU A 20 -0.41 0.11 9.97
N GLU A 21 0.24 1.21 9.58
CA GLU A 21 1.28 1.86 10.38
C GLU A 21 0.73 2.37 11.73
N LEU A 22 -0.49 2.92 11.76
CA LEU A 22 -1.14 3.36 13.00
C LEU A 22 -1.45 2.20 13.96
N GLY A 23 -1.80 1.03 13.43
CA GLY A 23 -2.15 -0.15 14.23
C GLY A 23 -0.96 -1.00 14.66
N MET A 24 0.24 -0.77 14.10
CA MET A 24 1.38 -1.67 14.23
C MET A 24 1.83 -1.88 15.68
N ASP A 25 1.88 -0.82 16.49
CA ASP A 25 2.34 -0.92 17.88
C ASP A 25 1.35 -1.65 18.79
N LEU A 26 0.12 -1.87 18.35
CA LEU A 26 -0.92 -2.59 19.10
C LEU A 26 -0.86 -4.11 18.89
N LEU A 27 -0.06 -4.59 17.94
CA LEU A 27 -0.02 -6.00 17.55
C LEU A 27 1.08 -6.77 18.30
N SER A 28 0.71 -7.95 18.83
CA SER A 28 1.64 -8.89 19.45
C SER A 28 2.59 -9.54 18.44
N GLU A 29 2.11 -9.79 17.22
CA GLU A 29 2.87 -10.43 16.15
C GLU A 29 3.48 -9.41 15.18
N LYS A 30 4.54 -8.73 15.65
CA LYS A 30 5.14 -7.61 14.90
C LYS A 30 5.70 -8.01 13.53
N ASP A 31 6.30 -9.20 13.42
CA ASP A 31 6.93 -9.63 12.16
C ASP A 31 5.88 -10.00 11.09
N TYR A 32 4.77 -10.62 11.50
CA TYR A 32 3.65 -10.89 10.60
C TYR A 32 3.02 -9.59 10.09
N ALA A 33 2.81 -8.63 10.99
CA ALA A 33 2.26 -7.32 10.65
C ALA A 33 3.19 -6.52 9.72
N LYS A 34 4.50 -6.53 9.96
CA LYS A 34 5.50 -5.95 9.04
C LYS A 34 5.43 -6.59 7.65
N GLY A 35 5.32 -7.91 7.57
CA GLY A 35 5.18 -8.59 6.28
C GLY A 35 3.94 -8.16 5.49
N LYS A 36 2.83 -7.83 6.17
CA LYS A 36 1.63 -7.26 5.52
C LYS A 36 1.85 -5.82 5.05
N LEU A 37 2.51 -5.00 5.85
CA LEU A 37 2.88 -3.64 5.46
C LEU A 37 3.83 -3.63 4.26
N ASP A 38 4.83 -4.52 4.24
CA ASP A 38 5.77 -4.66 3.14
C ASP A 38 5.07 -5.05 1.83
N LEU A 39 4.08 -5.96 1.90
CA LEU A 39 3.26 -6.30 0.73
C LEU A 39 2.50 -5.08 0.18
N VAL A 40 1.90 -4.26 1.05
CA VAL A 40 1.21 -3.03 0.64
C VAL A 40 2.19 -2.05 -0.03
N LYS A 41 3.39 -1.89 0.54
CA LYS A 41 4.46 -1.05 -0.03
C LYS A 41 4.91 -1.52 -1.42
N VAL A 42 5.01 -2.83 -1.63
CA VAL A 42 5.30 -3.41 -2.96
C VAL A 42 4.19 -3.07 -3.97
N ILE A 43 2.92 -3.24 -3.58
CA ILE A 43 1.78 -2.92 -4.46
C ILE A 43 1.78 -1.43 -4.85
N ILE A 44 2.01 -0.53 -3.89
CA ILE A 44 2.13 0.91 -4.17
C ILE A 44 3.25 1.15 -5.18
N GLY A 45 4.43 0.58 -4.94
CA GLY A 45 5.59 0.75 -5.83
C GLY A 45 5.31 0.28 -7.27
N ASP A 46 4.61 -0.82 -7.44
CA ASP A 46 4.23 -1.31 -8.77
C ASP A 46 3.16 -0.45 -9.44
N LEU A 47 2.17 0.05 -8.68
CA LEU A 47 1.19 1.01 -9.19
C LEU A 47 1.84 2.35 -9.59
N GLU A 48 2.85 2.81 -8.85
CA GLU A 48 3.60 4.03 -9.19
C GLU A 48 4.44 3.86 -10.46
N LYS A 49 4.98 2.66 -10.72
CA LYS A 49 5.63 2.35 -12.02
C LYS A 49 4.60 2.34 -13.15
N LEU A 50 3.49 1.63 -12.96
CA LEU A 50 2.41 1.55 -13.95
C LEU A 50 1.83 2.94 -14.30
N SER A 51 1.77 3.85 -13.33
CA SER A 51 1.34 5.24 -13.54
C SER A 51 2.30 6.07 -14.38
N LYS A 52 3.59 5.72 -14.42
CA LYS A 52 4.62 6.41 -15.23
C LYS A 52 4.72 5.85 -16.65
N GLU A 53 4.19 4.65 -16.85
CA GLU A 53 4.11 3.97 -18.14
C GLU A 53 2.78 4.21 -18.87
N ALA A 54 1.82 4.90 -18.22
CA ALA A 54 0.56 5.34 -18.79
C ALA A 54 0.74 6.66 -19.54
#